data_AF-A0A292Q638-F1
#
_entry.id   AF-A0A292Q638-F1
#
_cell.length_a   1.000
_cell.length_b   1.000
_cell.length_c   1.000
_cell.angle_alpha   90.00
_cell.angle_beta   90.00
_cell.angle_gamma   90.00
#
_symmetry.space_group_name_H-M   'P 1'
#
loop_
_entity.id
_entity.type
_entity.pdbx_description
1 polymer ?
#
loop_
_entity_poly.entity_id
_entity_poly.type
_entity_poly.pdbx_seq_one_letter_code
_entity_poly.pdbx_strand_id
1 'polypeptide(L)'
;SIWRPLVDFVEDIPLAVCDTRTVKPSDLVSSVHVSCDYVRRNYLVKYSSDFQFYYLSRMMKEEICAFMVFDSSGAGENRIRTPPHSAFWHREKWRSYKHARESIEVRMLVLSAL
;
A
#
# COMPACT_ATOMS: atom_id res chain seq x y z
N SER A 1 6.50 -0.21 5.99
CA SER A 1 5.83 -1.51 5.83
C SER A 1 6.62 -2.32 4.83
N ILE A 2 6.75 -3.62 5.09
CA ILE A 2 7.44 -4.58 4.22
C ILE A 2 6.41 -5.63 3.85
N TRP A 3 6.14 -5.75 2.55
CA TRP A 3 5.20 -6.71 2.00
C TRP A 3 5.95 -7.76 1.17
N ARG A 4 5.56 -9.04 1.35
CA ARG A 4 6.19 -10.17 0.67
C ARG A 4 5.16 -11.25 0.29
N PRO A 5 5.21 -11.80 -0.93
CA PRO A 5 4.44 -13.00 -1.28
C PRO A 5 4.88 -14.24 -0.48
N LEU A 6 3.95 -15.16 -0.26
CA LEU A 6 4.23 -16.50 0.29
C LEU A 6 4.14 -17.60 -0.78
N VAL A 7 3.50 -17.29 -1.91
CA VAL A 7 3.48 -18.06 -3.16
C VAL A 7 4.73 -17.81 -3.99
N ASP A 8 5.04 -18.71 -4.94
CA ASP A 8 6.23 -18.61 -5.79
C ASP A 8 6.27 -17.29 -6.58
N PHE A 9 5.12 -16.86 -7.10
CA PHE A 9 4.95 -15.56 -7.73
C PHE A 9 3.49 -15.10 -7.72
N VAL A 10 3.29 -13.78 -7.82
CA VAL A 10 1.95 -13.15 -7.76
C VAL A 10 1.42 -12.91 -9.17
N GLU A 11 0.29 -13.54 -9.50
CA GLU A 11 -0.39 -13.38 -10.78
C GLU A 11 -1.65 -12.51 -10.64
N ASP A 12 -2.65 -12.99 -9.91
CA ASP A 12 -4.03 -12.52 -9.94
C ASP A 12 -4.30 -11.17 -9.27
N ILE A 13 -3.78 -10.98 -8.04
CA ILE A 13 -4.08 -9.84 -7.17
C ILE A 13 -2.79 -9.12 -6.71
N PRO A 14 -2.00 -8.54 -7.64
CA PRO A 14 -0.77 -7.81 -7.29
C PRO A 14 -1.04 -6.62 -6.36
N LEU A 15 -0.01 -6.24 -5.59
CA LEU A 15 -0.01 -5.02 -4.78
C LEU A 15 0.40 -3.83 -5.64
N ALA A 16 -0.51 -2.89 -5.85
CA ALA A 16 -0.21 -1.60 -6.47
C ALA A 16 0.16 -0.57 -5.41
N VAL A 17 1.15 0.27 -5.73
CA VAL A 17 1.62 1.40 -4.93
C VAL A 17 1.58 2.64 -5.81
N CYS A 18 0.93 3.70 -5.32
CA CYS A 18 0.81 4.96 -6.04
C CYS A 18 2.07 5.81 -5.85
N ASP A 19 2.52 6.48 -6.92
CA ASP A 19 3.53 7.53 -6.82
C ASP A 19 2.95 8.73 -6.04
N THR A 20 3.54 9.02 -4.88
CA THR A 20 3.04 10.08 -3.99
C THR A 20 3.13 11.48 -4.62
N ARG A 21 3.98 11.69 -5.63
CA ARG A 21 4.08 12.97 -6.35
C ARG A 21 2.82 13.28 -7.17
N THR A 22 2.01 12.26 -7.44
CA THR A 22 0.75 12.38 -8.17
C THR A 22 -0.47 12.52 -7.25
N VAL A 23 -0.25 12.47 -5.94
CA VAL A 23 -1.31 12.56 -4.91
C VAL A 23 -1.32 13.95 -4.30
N LYS A 24 -2.49 14.59 -4.28
CA LYS A 24 -2.68 15.91 -3.68
C LYS A 24 -3.34 15.76 -2.30
N PRO A 25 -3.10 16.69 -1.35
CA PRO A 25 -3.81 16.70 -0.07
C PRO A 25 -5.35 16.70 -0.23
N SER A 26 -5.85 17.36 -1.28
CA SER A 26 -7.28 17.37 -1.62
C SER A 26 -7.86 16.00 -1.97
N ASP A 27 -7.03 15.02 -2.32
CA ASP A 27 -7.47 13.66 -2.68
C ASP A 27 -7.69 12.79 -1.45
N LEU A 28 -7.20 13.22 -0.27
CA LEU A 28 -7.27 12.47 0.97
C LEU A 28 -8.48 12.87 1.80
N VAL A 29 -9.21 11.89 2.30
CA VAL A 29 -10.34 12.07 3.21
C VAL A 29 -9.98 11.44 4.55
N SER A 30 -9.93 12.26 5.59
CA SER A 30 -9.67 11.78 6.95
C SER A 30 -10.76 10.79 7.37
N SER A 31 -10.35 9.63 7.86
CA SER A 31 -11.20 8.55 8.30
C SER A 31 -10.76 8.08 9.67
N VAL A 32 -11.74 7.72 10.49
CA VAL A 32 -11.52 7.22 11.85
C VAL A 32 -12.28 5.91 11.98
N HIS A 33 -11.54 4.84 12.25
CA HIS A 33 -12.11 3.56 12.63
C HIS A 33 -12.11 3.47 14.16
N VAL A 34 -13.31 3.42 14.74
CA VAL A 34 -13.53 3.33 16.18
C VAL A 34 -13.89 1.89 16.51
N SER A 35 -13.11 1.26 17.37
CA SER A 35 -13.43 -0.02 18.02
C SER A 35 -13.61 0.20 19.52
N CYS A 36 -14.02 -0.83 20.25
CA CYS A 36 -14.13 -0.75 21.72
C CYS A 36 -12.79 -0.42 22.39
N ASP A 37 -11.68 -0.91 21.84
CA ASP A 37 -10.38 -0.88 22.50
C ASP A 37 -9.42 0.17 21.92
N TYR A 38 -9.70 0.69 20.72
CA TYR A 38 -8.81 1.66 20.08
C TYR A 38 -9.50 2.54 19.04
N VAL A 39 -8.90 3.70 18.82
CA VAL A 39 -9.24 4.61 17.71
C VAL A 39 -8.09 4.60 16.72
N ARG A 40 -8.33 4.13 15.49
CA ARG A 40 -7.36 4.18 14.40
C ARG A 40 -7.75 5.30 13.45
N ARG A 41 -6.81 6.21 13.20
CA ARG A 41 -6.95 7.26 12.18
C ARG A 41 -6.22 6.81 10.91
N ASN A 42 -6.87 6.99 9.77
CA ASN A 42 -6.29 6.74 8.45
C ASN A 42 -6.84 7.78 7.47
N TYR A 43 -6.30 7.78 6.26
CA TYR A 43 -6.90 8.48 5.14
C TYR A 43 -7.51 7.47 4.18
N LEU A 44 -8.69 7.78 3.68
CA LEU A 44 -9.23 7.20 2.46
C LEU A 44 -8.81 8.07 1.28
N VAL A 45 -8.73 7.49 0.10
CA VAL A 45 -8.22 8.15 -1.10
C VAL A 45 -9.36 8.26 -2.12
N LYS A 46 -9.68 9.49 -2.54
CA LYS A 46 -10.63 9.76 -3.62
C LYS A 46 -9.98 9.44 -4.95
N TYR A 47 -10.78 8.99 -5.91
CA TYR A 47 -10.31 8.80 -7.28
C TYR A 47 -9.77 10.12 -7.86
N SER A 48 -8.64 10.03 -8.55
CA SER A 48 -8.05 11.08 -9.37
C SER A 48 -7.48 10.45 -10.63
N SER A 49 -7.67 11.10 -11.77
CA SER A 49 -7.08 10.69 -13.05
C SER A 49 -5.56 10.88 -13.09
N ASP A 50 -5.02 11.69 -12.19
CA ASP A 50 -3.58 12.01 -12.15
C ASP A 50 -2.75 10.87 -11.54
N PHE A 51 -3.39 9.97 -10.79
CA PHE A 51 -2.70 8.90 -10.07
C PHE A 51 -1.92 7.98 -11.00
N GLN A 52 -0.66 7.76 -10.65
CA GLN A 52 0.20 6.79 -11.31
C GLN A 52 0.47 5.64 -10.33
N PHE A 53 -0.16 4.50 -10.60
CA PHE A 53 0.06 3.27 -9.83
C PHE A 53 1.09 2.39 -10.51
N TYR A 54 1.99 1.84 -9.70
CA TYR A 54 3.00 0.89 -10.11
C TYR A 54 2.80 -0.41 -9.34
N TYR A 55 3.10 -1.53 -9.98
CA TYR A 55 3.15 -2.83 -9.34
C TYR A 55 4.27 -3.65 -9.98
N LEU A 56 4.77 -4.63 -9.23
CA LEU A 56 5.77 -5.57 -9.76
C LEU A 56 5.04 -6.77 -10.37
N SER A 57 5.10 -6.88 -11.69
CA SER A 57 4.48 -8.00 -12.41
C SER A 57 5.20 -9.30 -12.08
N ARG A 58 4.42 -10.36 -11.77
CA ARG A 58 4.94 -11.66 -11.36
C ARG A 58 5.96 -11.58 -10.22
N MET A 59 5.70 -10.71 -9.24
CA MET A 59 6.57 -10.55 -8.08
C MET A 59 6.81 -11.90 -7.39
N MET A 60 8.08 -12.28 -7.25
CA MET A 60 8.54 -13.56 -6.74
C MET A 60 8.56 -13.58 -5.20
N LYS A 61 8.57 -14.78 -4.61
CA LYS A 61 8.60 -14.99 -3.16
C LYS A 61 9.80 -14.35 -2.45
N GLU A 62 10.92 -14.24 -3.15
CA GLU A 62 12.19 -13.69 -2.65
C GLU A 62 12.24 -12.15 -2.73
N GLU A 63 11.32 -11.54 -3.47
CA GLU A 63 11.25 -10.10 -3.63
C GLU A 63 10.44 -9.45 -2.51
N ILE A 64 10.79 -8.21 -2.16
CA ILE A 64 10.10 -7.44 -1.14
C ILE A 64 9.63 -6.10 -1.68
N CYS A 65 8.43 -5.69 -1.29
CA CYS A 65 7.92 -4.35 -1.53
C CYS A 65 7.96 -3.58 -0.21
N ALA A 66 8.86 -2.61 -0.11
CA ALA A 66 8.99 -1.75 1.07
C ALA A 66 8.43 -0.36 0.76
N PHE A 67 7.52 0.12 1.60
CA PHE A 67 6.91 1.44 1.45
C PHE A 67 6.55 2.05 2.81
N MET A 68 6.56 3.38 2.89
CA MET A 68 6.29 4.12 4.12
C MET A 68 4.79 4.23 4.37
N VAL A 69 4.33 3.88 5.57
CA VAL A 69 2.90 3.95 5.94
C VAL A 69 2.58 5.09 6.91
N PHE A 70 3.61 5.70 7.50
CA PHE A 70 3.53 6.89 8.34
C PHE A 70 4.93 7.51 8.45
N ASP A 71 4.99 8.84 8.53
CA ASP A 71 6.21 9.62 8.76
C ASP A 71 5.90 10.78 9.70
N SER A 72 6.40 10.73 10.94
CA SER A 72 6.22 11.80 11.91
C SER A 72 6.98 13.08 11.52
N SER A 73 8.07 12.97 10.75
CA SER A 73 8.87 14.13 10.34
C SER A 73 8.17 15.00 9.29
N GLY A 74 7.19 14.43 8.57
CA GLY A 74 6.38 15.14 7.57
C GLY A 74 5.11 15.78 8.13
N ALA A 75 4.89 15.77 9.45
CA ALA A 75 3.68 16.30 10.05
C ALA A 75 3.54 17.81 9.76
N GLY A 76 2.41 18.20 9.15
CA GLY A 76 2.13 19.59 8.77
C GLY A 76 2.64 19.99 7.39
N GLU A 77 3.35 19.11 6.67
CA GLU A 77 3.70 19.36 5.27
C GLU A 77 2.53 19.10 4.32
N ASN A 78 2.47 19.84 3.22
CA ASN A 78 1.55 19.56 2.11
C ASN A 78 2.02 18.39 1.22
N ARG A 79 3.21 17.83 1.46
CA ARG A 79 3.77 16.75 0.66
C ARG A 79 3.27 15.40 1.16
N ILE A 80 2.72 14.58 0.26
CA ILE A 80 2.34 13.21 0.57
C ILE A 80 3.60 12.33 0.57
N ARG A 81 3.87 11.67 1.70
CA ARG A 81 5.02 10.78 1.88
C ARG A 81 4.64 9.30 1.99
N THR A 82 3.36 9.03 2.21
CA THR A 82 2.82 7.67 2.38
C THR A 82 2.00 7.30 1.15
N PRO A 83 2.49 6.41 0.27
CA PRO A 83 1.79 6.05 -0.95
C PRO A 83 0.47 5.34 -0.64
N PRO A 84 -0.66 5.81 -1.22
CA PRO A 84 -1.83 4.96 -1.41
C PRO A 84 -1.42 3.64 -2.03
N HIS A 85 -1.96 2.54 -1.50
CA HIS A 85 -1.68 1.21 -2.00
C HIS A 85 -2.93 0.35 -1.87
N SER A 86 -3.13 -0.54 -2.83
CA SER A 86 -4.23 -1.49 -2.81
C SER A 86 -3.86 -2.71 -3.64
N ALA A 87 -4.42 -3.85 -3.28
CA ALA A 87 -4.48 -4.98 -4.19
C ALA A 87 -5.52 -4.68 -5.30
N PHE A 88 -5.32 -5.21 -6.50
CA PHE A 88 -6.28 -5.05 -7.60
C PHE A 88 -6.40 -6.34 -8.41
N TRP A 89 -7.57 -6.57 -9.02
CA TRP A 89 -7.75 -7.66 -9.97
C TRP A 89 -7.05 -7.31 -11.27
N HIS A 90 -6.04 -8.07 -11.63
CA HIS A 90 -5.38 -7.85 -12.91
C HIS A 90 -6.23 -8.40 -14.07
N ARG A 91 -6.13 -7.74 -15.23
CA ARG A 91 -7.03 -7.95 -16.38
C ARG A 91 -6.89 -9.34 -17.00
N GLU A 92 -5.66 -9.84 -17.05
CA GLU A 92 -5.42 -11.22 -17.45
C GLU A 92 -5.93 -12.11 -16.32
N LYS A 93 -6.93 -12.95 -16.61
CA LYS A 93 -7.36 -13.99 -15.66
C LYS A 93 -6.43 -15.17 -15.82
N TRP A 94 -5.42 -15.30 -14.97
CA TRP A 94 -4.56 -16.48 -14.99
C TRP A 94 -5.40 -17.71 -14.69
N ARG A 95 -5.34 -18.67 -15.62
CA ARG A 95 -6.25 -19.81 -15.71
C ARG A 95 -6.06 -20.84 -14.59
N SER A 96 -5.13 -20.60 -13.68
CA SER A 96 -4.78 -21.53 -12.63
C SER A 96 -5.50 -21.12 -11.35
N TYR A 97 -6.57 -21.84 -11.04
CA TYR A 97 -7.17 -21.91 -9.69
C TYR A 97 -6.18 -22.45 -8.63
N LYS A 98 -4.89 -22.61 -8.95
CA LYS A 98 -4.03 -23.46 -8.13
C LYS A 98 -3.72 -22.83 -6.78
N HIS A 99 -3.47 -21.52 -6.68
CA HIS A 99 -3.25 -20.88 -5.37
C HIS A 99 -3.72 -19.43 -5.36
N ALA A 100 -4.61 -19.08 -4.43
CA ALA A 100 -4.96 -17.68 -4.17
C ALA A 100 -3.72 -16.92 -3.70
N ARG A 101 -3.65 -15.61 -3.95
CA ARG A 101 -2.54 -14.79 -3.44
C ARG A 101 -2.45 -14.86 -1.92
N GLU A 102 -1.37 -15.47 -1.44
CA GLU A 102 -0.94 -15.42 -0.04
C GLU A 102 0.26 -14.49 0.12
N SER A 103 0.21 -13.64 1.14
CA SER A 103 1.24 -12.65 1.42
C SER A 103 1.27 -12.27 2.89
N ILE A 104 2.41 -11.79 3.36
CA ILE A 104 2.56 -11.21 4.69
C ILE A 104 2.96 -9.74 4.60
N GLU A 105 2.41 -8.92 5.49
CA GLU A 105 2.83 -7.54 5.71
C GLU A 105 3.41 -7.42 7.12
N VAL A 106 4.65 -6.93 7.22
CA VAL A 106 5.29 -6.61 8.49
C VAL A 106 5.42 -5.10 8.60
N ARG A 107 4.93 -4.56 9.72
CA ARG A 107 5.07 -3.15 10.06
C ARG A 107 6.19 -2.99 11.07
N MET A 108 7.06 -2.02 10.82
CA MET A 108 8.20 -1.70 11.67
C MET A 108 8.05 -0.26 12.12
N LEU A 109 8.35 -0.01 13.39
CA LEU A 109 8.48 1.33 13.94
C LEU A 109 9.95 1.71 13.91
N VAL A 110 10.28 2.84 13.29
CA VAL A 110 11.63 3.39 13.28
C VAL A 110 11.64 4.55 14.26
N LEU A 111 12.46 4.43 15.31
CA LEU A 111 12.67 5.47 16.31
C LEU A 111 14.05 6.07 16.08
N SER A 112 14.12 7.40 16.07
CA SER A 112 15.38 8.14 15.98
C SER A 112 15.50 9.03 17.21
N ALA A 113 16.72 9.17 17.74
CA ALA A 113 17.01 9.95 18.94
C ALA A 113 17.27 11.44 18.65
N LEU A 114 16.76 11.97 17.53
CA LEU A 114 16.88 13.39 17.20
C LEU A 114 16.27 14.27 18.31
#